data_AF-A0A966RKE0-F1
#
_entry.id   AF-A0A966RKE0-F1
#
_cell.length_a   1.000
_cell.length_b   1.000
_cell.length_c   1.000
_cell.angle_alpha   90.00
_cell.angle_beta   90.00
_cell.angle_gamma   90.00
#
_symmetry.space_group_name_H-M   'P 1'
#
loop_
_entity.id
_entity.type
_entity.pdbx_description
1 polymer ?
#
loop_
_entity_poly.entity_id
_entity_poly.type
_entity_poly.pdbx_seq_one_letter_code
_entity_poly.pdbx_strand_id
1 'polypeptide(L)'
;LGLTDWDSKGQRIAINDPRLAPVWEACGKNGIPVLIHSGEPSSFWDPKDKYNERWLELRQKPGRFRDPATNPSFEEVLAEQHAIFEKHPNTLFINAHLGWMGNDLDRLGAHLDRYPNVYTEIGAVLAELGRQPQRARQFFKDYQDRILFGKDSYSVSEYYTYFRVLETDDEYFDYYRKRHAHWKMYGLALPDSILQKLYYKNALSLFPNLDRTLFDSL
;
A
#
# COMPACT_ATOMS: atom_id res chain seq x y z
N LEU A 1 7.51 6.09 -8.31
CA LEU A 1 8.70 5.61 -9.07
C LEU A 1 8.22 4.85 -10.31
N GLY A 2 8.95 4.96 -11.43
CA GLY A 2 8.73 4.08 -12.59
C GLY A 2 7.74 4.55 -13.66
N LEU A 3 7.08 5.69 -13.51
CA LEU A 3 6.04 6.14 -14.45
C LEU A 3 6.46 7.34 -15.28
N THR A 4 7.00 8.39 -14.64
CA THR A 4 7.13 9.73 -15.24
C THR A 4 8.56 10.23 -15.36
N ASP A 5 9.54 9.48 -14.87
CA ASP A 5 10.95 9.84 -14.91
C ASP A 5 11.62 9.26 -16.15
N TRP A 6 12.42 10.09 -16.83
CA TRP A 6 13.11 9.76 -18.06
C TRP A 6 14.59 10.10 -17.93
N ASP A 7 15.46 9.28 -18.51
CA ASP A 7 16.88 9.56 -18.52
C ASP A 7 17.30 10.50 -19.67
N SER A 8 18.58 10.85 -19.71
CA SER A 8 19.14 11.76 -20.73
C SER A 8 19.07 11.22 -22.17
N LYS A 9 18.69 9.96 -22.37
CA LYS A 9 18.47 9.34 -23.69
C LYS A 9 16.99 9.24 -24.05
N GLY A 10 16.10 9.78 -23.21
CA GLY A 10 14.66 9.70 -23.39
C GLY A 10 14.11 8.30 -23.12
N GLN A 11 14.79 7.47 -22.34
CA GLN A 11 14.28 6.17 -21.90
C GLN A 11 13.62 6.31 -20.52
N ARG A 12 12.44 5.70 -20.34
CA ARG A 12 11.77 5.67 -19.04
C ARG A 12 12.67 4.97 -18.02
N ILE A 13 12.82 5.56 -16.84
CA ILE A 13 13.53 4.94 -15.72
C ILE A 13 12.56 3.96 -15.06
N ALA A 14 12.69 2.68 -15.40
CA ALA A 14 11.92 1.58 -14.82
C ALA A 14 12.26 1.36 -13.33
N ILE A 15 11.37 0.70 -12.58
CA ILE A 15 11.59 0.48 -11.13
C ILE A 15 12.78 -0.45 -10.89
N ASN A 16 12.97 -1.43 -11.77
CA ASN A 16 14.09 -2.37 -11.77
C ASN A 16 15.30 -1.90 -12.61
N ASP A 17 15.38 -0.60 -12.92
CA ASP A 17 16.54 -0.06 -13.63
C ASP A 17 17.83 -0.37 -12.85
N PRO A 18 18.85 -1.00 -13.48
CA PRO A 18 20.08 -1.37 -12.79
C PRO A 18 20.82 -0.21 -12.13
N ARG A 19 20.60 1.03 -12.60
CA ARG A 19 21.20 2.24 -12.00
C ARG A 19 20.65 2.53 -10.61
N LEU A 20 19.48 2.02 -10.26
CA LEU A 20 18.88 2.16 -8.93
C LEU A 20 19.38 1.10 -7.93
N ALA A 21 19.93 -0.02 -8.41
CA ALA A 21 20.38 -1.14 -7.58
C ALA A 21 21.34 -0.74 -6.43
N PRO A 22 22.32 0.17 -6.63
CA PRO A 22 23.21 0.60 -5.54
C PRO A 22 22.47 1.23 -4.36
N VAL A 23 21.32 1.88 -4.59
CA VAL A 23 20.51 2.46 -3.51
C VAL A 23 19.90 1.36 -2.65
N TRP A 24 19.29 0.35 -3.28
CA TRP A 24 18.66 -0.77 -2.59
C TRP A 24 19.69 -1.61 -1.81
N GLU A 25 20.86 -1.84 -2.40
CA GLU A 25 21.98 -2.56 -1.78
C GLU A 25 22.55 -1.79 -0.57
N ALA A 26 22.71 -0.47 -0.69
CA ALA A 26 23.14 0.36 0.42
C ALA A 26 22.13 0.31 1.58
N CYS A 27 20.83 0.40 1.30
CA CYS A 27 19.78 0.27 2.30
C CYS A 27 19.84 -1.09 3.01
N GLY A 28 19.92 -2.20 2.27
CA GLY A 28 20.04 -3.54 2.83
C GLY A 28 21.28 -3.73 3.70
N LYS A 29 22.45 -3.27 3.22
CA LYS A 29 23.71 -3.34 3.97
C LYS A 29 23.64 -2.60 5.32
N ASN A 30 22.88 -1.52 5.40
CA ASN A 30 22.75 -0.69 6.59
C ASN A 30 21.50 -1.01 7.43
N GLY A 31 20.71 -2.01 7.07
CA GLY A 31 19.46 -2.35 7.77
C GLY A 31 18.41 -1.23 7.70
N ILE A 32 18.43 -0.40 6.64
CA ILE A 32 17.47 0.68 6.44
C ILE A 32 16.34 0.16 5.56
N PRO A 33 15.09 0.07 6.05
CA PRO A 33 13.96 -0.34 5.22
C PRO A 33 13.63 0.72 4.16
N VAL A 34 13.15 0.27 3.00
CA VAL A 34 12.81 1.12 1.85
C VAL A 34 11.30 1.15 1.68
N LEU A 35 10.67 2.30 1.94
CA LEU A 35 9.30 2.51 1.49
C LEU A 35 9.30 2.82 -0.01
N ILE A 36 8.59 2.00 -0.79
CA ILE A 36 8.52 2.15 -2.23
C ILE A 36 7.08 2.39 -2.69
N HIS A 37 6.89 3.54 -3.32
CA HIS A 37 5.65 3.89 -4.01
C HIS A 37 5.85 3.74 -5.52
N SER A 38 5.25 2.70 -6.09
CA SER A 38 5.29 2.41 -7.51
C SER A 38 3.89 2.08 -8.00
N GLY A 39 3.51 2.59 -9.17
CA GLY A 39 2.13 2.45 -9.66
C GLY A 39 1.13 3.35 -8.94
N GLU A 40 -0.14 3.09 -9.25
CA GLU A 40 -1.36 3.77 -8.82
C GLU A 40 -2.50 2.71 -8.82
N PRO A 41 -3.73 3.01 -8.38
CA PRO A 41 -4.85 2.07 -8.52
C PRO A 41 -4.99 1.55 -9.96
N SER A 42 -5.15 0.23 -10.13
CA SER A 42 -5.22 -0.42 -11.45
C SER A 42 -6.28 0.20 -12.37
N SER A 43 -7.41 0.63 -11.81
CA SER A 43 -8.48 1.29 -12.55
C SER A 43 -8.08 2.62 -13.22
N PHE A 44 -6.91 3.17 -12.92
CA PHE A 44 -6.40 4.33 -13.66
C PHE A 44 -5.88 3.97 -15.06
N TRP A 45 -5.64 2.69 -15.35
CA TRP A 45 -5.34 2.16 -16.69
C TRP A 45 -6.59 1.70 -17.45
N ASP A 46 -7.71 1.49 -16.74
CA ASP A 46 -8.96 1.03 -17.34
C ASP A 46 -9.68 2.13 -18.14
N PRO A 47 -10.54 1.79 -19.12
CA PRO A 47 -11.35 2.76 -19.85
C PRO A 47 -12.10 3.73 -18.93
N LYS A 48 -12.18 5.01 -19.33
CA LYS A 48 -12.86 6.08 -18.58
C LYS A 48 -14.37 6.05 -18.81
N ASP A 49 -15.01 4.92 -18.51
CA ASP A 49 -16.44 4.71 -18.73
C ASP A 49 -17.17 4.32 -17.43
N LYS A 50 -18.47 4.00 -17.56
CA LYS A 50 -19.35 3.67 -16.43
C LYS A 50 -19.00 2.35 -15.73
N TYR A 51 -18.12 1.52 -16.29
CA TYR A 51 -17.69 0.25 -15.70
C TYR A 51 -16.42 0.39 -14.85
N ASN A 52 -15.74 1.54 -14.94
CA ASN A 52 -14.58 1.86 -14.12
C ASN A 52 -15.01 2.38 -12.74
N GLU A 53 -14.66 1.67 -11.66
CA GLU A 53 -15.02 2.06 -10.28
C GLU A 53 -14.45 3.42 -9.86
N ARG A 54 -13.37 3.86 -10.53
CA ARG A 54 -12.71 5.17 -10.33
C ARG A 54 -13.15 6.21 -11.36
N TRP A 55 -14.20 5.97 -12.13
CA TRP A 55 -14.66 6.90 -13.17
C TRP A 55 -14.85 8.34 -12.67
N LEU A 56 -15.50 8.54 -11.52
CA LEU A 56 -15.72 9.89 -10.98
C LEU A 56 -14.41 10.56 -10.57
N GLU A 57 -13.48 9.79 -10.01
CA GLU A 57 -12.14 10.25 -9.67
C GLU A 57 -11.37 10.69 -10.91
N LEU A 58 -11.40 9.89 -11.98
CA LEU A 58 -10.79 10.22 -13.27
C LEU A 58 -11.47 11.41 -13.95
N ARG A 59 -12.79 11.58 -13.80
CA ARG A 59 -13.51 12.76 -14.30
C ARG A 59 -13.09 14.03 -13.58
N GLN A 60 -12.94 13.97 -12.25
CA GLN A 60 -12.54 15.12 -11.43
C GLN A 60 -11.03 15.42 -11.52
N LYS A 61 -10.21 14.40 -11.79
CA LYS A 61 -8.74 14.49 -11.90
C LYS A 61 -8.26 13.73 -13.14
N PRO A 62 -8.47 14.27 -14.36
CA PRO A 62 -8.14 13.58 -15.61
C PRO A 62 -6.67 13.17 -15.75
N GLY A 63 -5.74 13.93 -15.17
CA GLY A 63 -4.30 13.63 -15.20
C GLY A 63 -3.87 12.39 -14.40
N ARG A 64 -4.80 11.74 -13.68
CA ARG A 64 -4.54 10.45 -13.03
C ARG A 64 -4.65 9.27 -13.98
N PHE A 65 -5.36 9.45 -15.10
CA PHE A 65 -5.47 8.42 -16.12
C PHE A 65 -4.08 8.06 -16.66
N ARG A 66 -3.82 6.76 -16.77
CA ARG A 66 -2.57 6.21 -17.29
C ARG A 66 -2.86 5.66 -18.67
N ASP A 67 -2.64 6.50 -19.67
CA ASP A 67 -2.87 6.16 -21.07
C ASP A 67 -1.87 5.07 -21.51
N PRO A 68 -2.34 3.87 -21.93
CA PRO A 68 -1.47 2.79 -22.41
C PRO A 68 -0.58 3.17 -23.59
N ALA A 69 -0.93 4.22 -24.35
CA ALA A 69 -0.10 4.72 -25.45
C ALA A 69 1.19 5.41 -24.96
N THR A 70 1.22 5.87 -23.70
CA THR A 70 2.32 6.68 -23.15
C THR A 70 2.84 6.18 -21.81
N ASN A 71 2.17 5.20 -21.18
CA ASN A 71 2.53 4.62 -19.89
C ASN A 71 2.73 3.11 -20.04
N PRO A 72 3.66 2.51 -19.28
CA PRO A 72 3.67 1.05 -19.12
C PRO A 72 2.33 0.59 -18.53
N SER A 73 1.94 -0.64 -18.80
CA SER A 73 0.78 -1.27 -18.20
C SER A 73 0.94 -1.44 -16.68
N PHE A 74 -0.17 -1.56 -15.96
CA PHE A 74 -0.17 -1.82 -14.53
C PHE A 74 0.65 -3.08 -14.16
N GLU A 75 0.50 -4.16 -14.94
CA GLU A 75 1.23 -5.41 -14.71
C GLU A 75 2.73 -5.30 -14.98
N GLU A 76 3.15 -4.51 -15.98
CA GLU A 76 4.58 -4.23 -16.19
C GLU A 76 5.17 -3.46 -14.99
N VAL A 77 4.47 -2.45 -14.49
CA VAL A 77 4.91 -1.67 -13.32
C VAL A 77 5.04 -2.54 -12.07
N LEU A 78 4.07 -3.41 -11.82
CA LEU A 78 4.15 -4.37 -10.70
C LEU A 78 5.27 -5.39 -10.92
N ALA A 79 5.46 -5.91 -12.13
CA ALA A 79 6.53 -6.86 -12.42
C ALA A 79 7.92 -6.24 -12.19
N GLU A 80 8.13 -4.98 -12.59
CA GLU A 80 9.37 -4.26 -12.29
C GLU A 80 9.60 -4.09 -10.78
N GLN A 81 8.54 -3.78 -10.01
CA GLN A 81 8.62 -3.71 -8.56
C GLN A 81 8.93 -5.08 -7.93
N HIS A 82 8.29 -6.15 -8.39
CA HIS A 82 8.52 -7.49 -7.87
C HIS A 82 9.95 -7.98 -8.16
N ALA A 83 10.51 -7.60 -9.32
CA ALA A 83 11.88 -7.95 -9.69
C ALA A 83 12.92 -7.37 -8.72
N ILE A 84 12.72 -6.16 -8.17
CA ILE A 84 13.63 -5.61 -7.17
C ILE A 84 13.49 -6.31 -5.81
N PHE A 85 12.30 -6.76 -5.43
CA PHE A 85 12.11 -7.51 -4.20
C PHE A 85 12.86 -8.85 -4.25
N GLU A 86 12.81 -9.52 -5.40
CA GLU A 86 13.51 -10.78 -5.66
C GLU A 86 15.04 -10.60 -5.71
N LYS A 87 15.50 -9.53 -6.38
CA LYS A 87 16.94 -9.28 -6.58
C LYS A 87 17.65 -8.78 -5.32
N HIS A 88 16.93 -8.20 -4.37
CA HIS A 88 17.48 -7.61 -3.15
C HIS A 88 16.92 -8.26 -1.88
N PRO A 89 17.15 -9.57 -1.65
CA PRO A 89 16.55 -10.32 -0.54
C PRO A 89 17.02 -9.84 0.84
N ASN A 90 18.18 -9.17 0.92
CA ASN A 90 18.73 -8.60 2.16
C ASN A 90 18.22 -7.17 2.44
N THR A 91 17.35 -6.63 1.58
CA THR A 91 16.75 -5.30 1.76
C THR A 91 15.29 -5.47 2.11
N LEU A 92 14.88 -4.87 3.23
CA LEU A 92 13.47 -4.83 3.62
C LEU A 92 12.77 -3.72 2.85
N PHE A 93 11.64 -4.05 2.23
CA PHE A 93 10.80 -3.09 1.51
C PHE A 93 9.47 -2.92 2.24
N ILE A 94 8.92 -1.71 2.21
CA ILE A 94 7.53 -1.42 2.56
C ILE A 94 6.84 -1.08 1.25
N ASN A 95 6.06 -2.03 0.72
CA ASN A 95 5.27 -1.84 -0.48
C ASN A 95 4.05 -0.98 -0.16
N ALA A 96 4.10 0.28 -0.59
CA ALA A 96 3.09 1.28 -0.24
C ALA A 96 1.70 0.86 -0.72
N HIS A 97 0.69 1.28 0.03
CA HIS A 97 -0.72 1.26 -0.35
C HIS A 97 -1.23 -0.15 -0.69
N LEU A 98 -0.92 -1.12 0.17
CA LEU A 98 -1.25 -2.53 -0.05
C LEU A 98 -0.67 -3.08 -1.37
N GLY A 99 0.44 -2.50 -1.85
CA GLY A 99 1.03 -2.82 -3.15
C GLY A 99 0.10 -2.59 -4.34
N TRP A 100 -0.90 -1.71 -4.18
CA TRP A 100 -2.03 -1.54 -5.10
C TRP A 100 -2.83 -2.81 -5.39
N MET A 101 -2.78 -3.77 -4.48
CA MET A 101 -3.54 -5.03 -4.50
C MET A 101 -4.60 -5.07 -3.38
N GLY A 102 -4.91 -3.93 -2.74
CA GLY A 102 -5.91 -3.88 -1.68
C GLY A 102 -7.30 -4.34 -2.11
N ASN A 103 -7.64 -4.20 -3.39
CA ASN A 103 -8.88 -4.68 -3.99
C ASN A 103 -8.92 -6.21 -4.19
N ASP A 104 -7.76 -6.89 -4.13
CA ASP A 104 -7.56 -8.33 -4.30
C ASP A 104 -6.55 -8.84 -3.25
N LEU A 105 -7.08 -9.11 -2.05
CA LEU A 105 -6.27 -9.51 -0.90
C LEU A 105 -5.67 -10.92 -1.03
N ASP A 106 -6.17 -11.75 -1.95
CA ASP A 106 -5.59 -13.06 -2.24
C ASP A 106 -4.29 -12.88 -3.05
N ARG A 107 -4.32 -12.01 -4.06
CA ARG A 107 -3.11 -11.61 -4.80
C ARG A 107 -2.07 -10.96 -3.89
N LEU A 108 -2.51 -10.08 -2.98
CA LEU A 108 -1.59 -9.48 -1.99
C LEU A 108 -1.01 -10.51 -1.02
N GLY A 109 -1.82 -11.48 -0.57
CA GLY A 109 -1.32 -12.57 0.29
C GLY A 109 -0.23 -13.39 -0.40
N ALA A 110 -0.51 -13.86 -1.62
CA ALA A 110 0.47 -14.59 -2.43
C ALA A 110 1.76 -13.78 -2.69
N HIS A 111 1.65 -12.47 -2.83
CA HIS A 111 2.81 -11.57 -2.93
C HIS A 111 3.65 -11.57 -1.65
N LEU A 112 3.03 -11.43 -0.47
CA LEU A 112 3.74 -11.42 0.82
C LEU A 112 4.38 -12.78 1.15
N ASP A 113 3.76 -13.88 0.74
CA ASP A 113 4.31 -15.24 0.85
C ASP A 113 5.54 -15.42 -0.03
N ARG A 114 5.49 -14.92 -1.27
CA ARG A 114 6.59 -15.03 -2.23
C ARG A 114 7.80 -14.19 -1.83
N TYR A 115 7.57 -13.01 -1.26
CA TYR A 115 8.63 -12.04 -0.94
C TYR A 115 8.74 -11.82 0.57
N PRO A 116 9.53 -12.64 1.30
CA PRO A 116 9.65 -12.55 2.77
C PRO A 116 10.28 -11.24 3.26
N ASN A 117 10.93 -10.47 2.38
CA ASN A 117 11.52 -9.17 2.66
C ASN A 117 10.56 -7.98 2.44
N VAL A 118 9.27 -8.20 2.19
CA VAL A 118 8.29 -7.15 1.85
C VAL A 118 7.21 -6.92 2.92
N TYR A 119 7.18 -5.78 3.56
CA TYR A 119 6.06 -5.30 4.36
C TYR A 119 5.07 -4.56 3.47
N THR A 120 3.87 -4.32 3.96
CA THR A 120 2.92 -3.41 3.33
C THR A 120 2.28 -2.48 4.35
N GLU A 121 1.50 -1.50 3.89
CA GLU A 121 0.85 -0.49 4.73
C GLU A 121 -0.52 -0.06 4.17
N ILE A 122 -1.35 0.52 5.03
CA ILE A 122 -2.78 0.80 4.75
C ILE A 122 -3.10 2.25 4.32
N GLY A 123 -2.07 3.09 4.20
CA GLY A 123 -2.19 4.50 3.87
C GLY A 123 -2.87 4.72 2.54
N ALA A 124 -3.69 5.77 2.46
CA ALA A 124 -4.50 6.15 1.30
C ALA A 124 -5.53 5.11 0.80
N VAL A 125 -5.47 3.84 1.22
CA VAL A 125 -6.26 2.72 0.67
C VAL A 125 -7.18 2.04 1.69
N LEU A 126 -7.45 2.68 2.83
CA LEU A 126 -8.39 2.16 3.84
C LEU A 126 -9.73 1.72 3.23
N ALA A 127 -10.20 2.42 2.19
CA ALA A 127 -11.43 2.10 1.48
C ALA A 127 -11.44 0.69 0.86
N GLU A 128 -10.29 0.19 0.42
CA GLU A 128 -10.17 -1.15 -0.15
C GLU A 128 -10.34 -2.25 0.90
N LEU A 129 -9.97 -1.98 2.15
CA LEU A 129 -10.18 -2.92 3.25
C LEU A 129 -11.63 -2.90 3.72
N GLY A 130 -12.18 -1.72 3.96
CA GLY A 130 -13.51 -1.57 4.55
C GLY A 130 -14.67 -1.97 3.63
N ARG A 131 -14.44 -2.24 2.34
CA ARG A 131 -15.47 -2.79 1.43
C ARG A 131 -15.61 -4.31 1.47
N GLN A 132 -14.68 -5.00 2.13
CA GLN A 132 -14.58 -6.46 2.15
C GLN A 132 -14.25 -6.98 3.57
N PRO A 133 -15.07 -6.65 4.58
CA PRO A 133 -14.69 -6.76 5.99
C PRO A 133 -14.28 -8.17 6.42
N GLN A 134 -14.97 -9.21 5.93
CA GLN A 134 -14.66 -10.59 6.29
C GLN A 134 -13.28 -11.02 5.77
N ARG A 135 -13.00 -10.75 4.48
CA ARG A 135 -11.73 -11.12 3.85
C ARG A 135 -10.58 -10.27 4.38
N ALA A 136 -10.81 -8.97 4.60
CA ALA A 136 -9.83 -8.07 5.20
C ALA A 136 -9.48 -8.49 6.63
N ARG A 137 -10.47 -8.79 7.49
CA ARG A 137 -10.23 -9.31 8.83
C ARG A 137 -9.36 -10.58 8.80
N GLN A 138 -9.63 -11.50 7.88
CA GLN A 138 -8.83 -12.71 7.73
C GLN A 138 -7.41 -12.40 7.25
N PHE A 139 -7.25 -11.50 6.26
CA PHE A 139 -5.94 -11.04 5.79
C PHE A 139 -5.09 -10.48 6.93
N PHE A 140 -5.67 -9.63 7.78
CA PHE A 140 -4.97 -9.10 8.94
C PHE A 140 -4.56 -10.18 9.94
N LYS A 141 -5.34 -11.27 10.11
CA LYS A 141 -4.93 -12.40 10.97
C LYS A 141 -3.74 -13.16 10.39
N ASP A 142 -3.81 -13.47 9.10
CA ASP A 142 -2.82 -14.29 8.40
C ASP A 142 -1.47 -13.57 8.28
N TYR A 143 -1.51 -12.25 8.01
CA TYR A 143 -0.32 -11.44 7.71
C TYR A 143 -0.03 -10.35 8.76
N GLN A 144 -0.54 -10.51 9.99
CA GLN A 144 -0.46 -9.51 11.08
C GLN A 144 0.95 -8.96 11.35
N ASP A 145 2.01 -9.72 11.08
CA ASP A 145 3.41 -9.34 11.33
C ASP A 145 4.06 -8.60 10.14
N ARG A 146 3.31 -8.35 9.06
CA ARG A 146 3.81 -7.76 7.81
C ARG A 146 3.06 -6.50 7.37
N ILE A 147 2.10 -6.03 8.17
CA ILE A 147 1.24 -4.89 7.84
C ILE A 147 1.52 -3.73 8.81
N LEU A 148 1.83 -2.56 8.26
CA LEU A 148 2.10 -1.34 9.00
C LEU A 148 0.91 -0.38 8.91
N PHE A 149 0.70 0.39 9.97
CA PHE A 149 -0.22 1.52 9.89
C PHE A 149 0.42 2.65 9.09
N GLY A 150 -0.34 3.22 8.16
CA GLY A 150 0.01 4.43 7.44
C GLY A 150 -1.25 5.18 7.03
N LYS A 151 -1.11 6.48 6.77
CA LYS A 151 -2.25 7.36 6.45
C LYS A 151 -2.00 8.29 5.26
N ASP A 152 -0.75 8.42 4.83
CA ASP A 152 -0.32 9.20 3.65
C ASP A 152 -0.61 10.72 3.75
N SER A 153 -0.86 11.22 4.96
CA SER A 153 -1.05 12.65 5.28
C SER A 153 -1.20 12.83 6.79
N TYR A 154 -1.16 14.05 7.31
CA TYR A 154 -1.46 14.32 8.71
C TYR A 154 -2.76 15.13 8.84
N SER A 155 -3.82 14.50 9.35
CA SER A 155 -5.11 15.16 9.64
C SER A 155 -5.81 14.38 10.74
N VAL A 156 -5.84 14.95 11.95
CA VAL A 156 -6.27 14.26 13.18
C VAL A 156 -7.70 13.74 13.08
N SER A 157 -8.61 14.51 12.49
CA SER A 157 -10.03 14.13 12.36
C SER A 157 -10.25 12.92 11.45
N GLU A 158 -9.30 12.57 10.59
CA GLU A 158 -9.43 11.41 9.70
C GLU A 158 -9.11 10.09 10.41
N TYR A 159 -8.33 10.12 11.50
CA TYR A 159 -7.96 8.92 12.27
C TYR A 159 -9.18 8.23 12.87
N TYR A 160 -10.23 8.98 13.22
CA TYR A 160 -11.49 8.40 13.70
C TYR A 160 -12.08 7.39 12.70
N THR A 161 -11.95 7.63 11.39
CA THR A 161 -12.43 6.67 10.39
C THR A 161 -11.53 5.44 10.31
N TYR A 162 -10.21 5.60 10.50
CA TYR A 162 -9.29 4.45 10.58
C TYR A 162 -9.63 3.57 11.77
N PHE A 163 -9.74 4.16 12.96
CA PHE A 163 -10.10 3.41 14.18
C PHE A 163 -11.46 2.75 14.03
N ARG A 164 -12.46 3.46 13.50
CA ARG A 164 -13.79 2.87 13.23
C ARG A 164 -13.72 1.66 12.28
N VAL A 165 -12.98 1.75 11.18
CA VAL A 165 -12.81 0.60 10.26
C VAL A 165 -12.05 -0.53 10.93
N LEU A 166 -11.01 -0.25 11.71
CA LEU A 166 -10.13 -1.30 12.24
C LEU A 166 -10.69 -1.98 13.49
N GLU A 167 -11.33 -1.23 14.39
CA GLU A 167 -11.62 -1.65 15.77
C GLU A 167 -13.06 -2.09 15.99
N THR A 168 -14.03 -1.54 15.25
CA THR A 168 -15.44 -1.82 15.49
C THR A 168 -15.99 -2.90 14.55
N ASP A 169 -17.17 -3.41 14.88
CA ASP A 169 -18.01 -4.24 14.01
C ASP A 169 -19.10 -3.41 13.30
N ASP A 170 -18.93 -2.09 13.22
CA ASP A 170 -19.91 -1.19 12.61
C ASP A 170 -20.13 -1.52 11.13
N GLU A 171 -21.38 -1.51 10.71
CA GLU A 171 -21.71 -1.77 9.31
C GLU A 171 -22.19 -0.49 8.61
N TYR A 172 -21.91 -0.42 7.31
CA TYR A 172 -22.58 0.48 6.38
C TYR A 172 -22.46 1.98 6.73
N PHE A 173 -21.24 2.51 6.86
CA PHE A 173 -20.99 3.94 7.10
C PHE A 173 -20.23 4.63 5.95
N ASP A 174 -20.30 5.97 5.94
CA ASP A 174 -19.67 6.77 4.88
C ASP A 174 -18.15 6.86 5.04
N TYR A 175 -17.44 6.77 3.91
CA TYR A 175 -16.03 7.09 3.85
C TYR A 175 -15.82 8.60 3.78
N TYR A 176 -14.86 9.12 4.55
CA TYR A 176 -14.61 10.57 4.61
C TYR A 176 -14.08 11.15 3.29
N ARG A 177 -13.39 10.34 2.46
CA ARG A 177 -12.89 10.80 1.14
C ARG A 177 -13.90 10.53 0.04
N LYS A 178 -14.66 11.56 -0.32
CA LYS A 178 -15.71 11.51 -1.36
C LYS A 178 -15.25 11.17 -2.78
N ARG A 179 -13.94 11.18 -3.04
CA ARG A 179 -13.35 10.94 -4.39
C ARG A 179 -12.72 9.55 -4.53
N HIS A 180 -12.22 8.99 -3.44
CA HIS A 180 -11.40 7.77 -3.49
C HIS A 180 -12.22 6.49 -3.26
N ALA A 181 -13.48 6.61 -2.89
CA ALA A 181 -14.42 5.49 -2.84
C ALA A 181 -15.85 6.04 -2.82
N HIS A 182 -16.76 5.26 -3.39
CA HIS A 182 -18.20 5.55 -3.40
C HIS A 182 -19.02 4.47 -2.71
N TRP A 183 -18.35 3.41 -2.24
CA TRP A 183 -18.96 2.35 -1.46
C TRP A 183 -18.98 2.69 0.03
N LYS A 184 -19.83 1.98 0.76
CA LYS A 184 -19.88 2.04 2.21
C LYS A 184 -18.73 1.27 2.83
N MET A 185 -18.35 1.71 4.01
CA MET A 185 -17.32 1.11 4.83
C MET A 185 -17.95 0.22 5.89
N TYR A 186 -17.20 -0.80 6.27
CA TYR A 186 -17.52 -1.75 7.32
C TYR A 186 -16.32 -1.90 8.25
N GLY A 187 -16.62 -2.09 9.53
CA GLY A 187 -15.68 -2.39 10.58
C GLY A 187 -15.13 -3.81 10.46
N LEU A 188 -13.87 -3.98 10.84
CA LEU A 188 -13.16 -5.26 10.78
C LEU A 188 -13.14 -5.97 12.13
N ALA A 189 -13.46 -5.27 13.22
CA ALA A 189 -13.45 -5.70 14.62
C ALA A 189 -12.12 -6.35 15.08
N LEU A 190 -10.98 -5.90 14.56
CA LEU A 190 -9.69 -6.58 14.76
C LEU A 190 -9.40 -6.75 16.26
N PRO A 191 -8.93 -7.94 16.70
CA PRO A 191 -8.49 -8.14 18.08
C PRO A 191 -7.35 -7.20 18.46
N ASP A 192 -7.29 -6.79 19.72
CA ASP A 192 -6.24 -5.92 20.28
C ASP A 192 -4.82 -6.42 19.95
N SER A 193 -4.60 -7.73 19.97
CA SER A 193 -3.29 -8.32 19.64
C SER A 193 -2.82 -8.00 18.21
N ILE A 194 -3.76 -7.91 17.25
CA ILE A 194 -3.48 -7.51 15.87
C ILE A 194 -3.39 -5.99 15.76
N LEU A 195 -4.26 -5.25 16.44
CA LEU A 195 -4.23 -3.78 16.46
C LEU A 195 -2.88 -3.25 16.98
N GLN A 196 -2.35 -3.81 18.07
CA GLN A 196 -1.03 -3.42 18.59
C GLN A 196 0.10 -3.66 17.58
N LYS A 197 0.05 -4.77 16.83
CA LYS A 197 1.01 -5.06 15.76
C LYS A 197 0.94 -4.02 14.65
N LEU A 198 -0.27 -3.75 14.18
CA LEU A 198 -0.54 -2.75 13.14
C LEU A 198 -0.11 -1.34 13.57
N TYR A 199 -0.51 -0.92 14.78
CA TYR A 199 -0.31 0.45 15.26
C TYR A 199 1.14 0.76 15.62
N TYR A 200 1.90 -0.19 16.18
CA TYR A 200 3.26 0.13 16.60
C TYR A 200 4.25 -1.04 16.63
N LYS A 201 3.86 -2.27 17.01
CA LYS A 201 4.88 -3.32 17.23
C LYS A 201 5.62 -3.69 15.94
N ASN A 202 4.95 -3.71 14.79
CA ASN A 202 5.61 -3.94 13.51
C ASN A 202 6.59 -2.81 13.16
N ALA A 203 6.20 -1.56 13.43
CA ALA A 203 7.09 -0.41 13.22
C ALA A 203 8.32 -0.46 14.15
N LEU A 204 8.13 -0.78 15.44
CA LEU A 204 9.23 -0.94 16.40
C LEU A 204 10.20 -2.07 16.03
N SER A 205 9.69 -3.13 15.39
CA SER A 205 10.51 -4.21 14.88
C SER A 205 11.31 -3.81 13.63
N LEU A 206 10.69 -3.01 12.75
CA LEU A 206 11.27 -2.64 11.45
C LEU A 206 12.23 -1.45 11.53
N PHE A 207 12.00 -0.55 12.48
CA PHE A 207 12.79 0.66 12.69
C PHE A 207 13.45 0.61 14.08
N PRO A 208 14.68 0.04 14.20
CA PRO A 208 15.31 -0.24 15.49
C PRO A 208 15.65 1.00 16.31
N ASN A 209 15.68 2.17 15.69
CA ASN A 209 15.97 3.46 16.35
C ASN A 209 14.72 4.14 16.93
N LEU A 210 13.53 3.56 16.79
CA LEU A 210 12.33 4.09 17.44
C LEU A 210 12.41 3.83 18.96
N ASP A 211 12.15 4.88 19.73
CA ASP A 211 12.11 4.81 21.18
C ASP A 211 10.92 3.96 21.64
N ARG A 212 11.23 2.78 22.18
CA ARG A 212 10.22 1.82 22.67
C ARG A 212 9.49 2.35 23.90
N THR A 213 10.10 3.24 24.67
CA THR A 213 9.50 3.76 25.92
C THR A 213 8.27 4.61 25.67
N LEU A 214 8.10 5.13 24.45
CA LEU A 214 6.89 5.84 24.03
C LEU A 214 5.63 4.94 23.98
N PHE A 215 5.81 3.62 24.06
CA PHE A 215 4.74 2.61 23.91
C PHE A 215 4.60 1.69 25.12
N ASP A 216 5.39 1.85 26.19
CA ASP A 216 5.38 0.99 27.38
C ASP A 216 4.14 1.20 28.28
N SER A 217 3.37 2.27 28.04
CA SER A 217 2.15 2.61 28.78
C SER A 217 0.85 2.11 28.13
N LEU A 218 0.95 1.34 27.03
CA LEU A 218 -0.17 0.80 26.23
C LEU A 218 -0.29 -0.73 26.37
#